data_AF-A0A969ZTW1-F1
#
_entry.id   AF-A0A969ZTW1-F1
#
_cell.length_a   1.000
_cell.length_b   1.000
_cell.length_c   1.000
_cell.angle_alpha   90.00
_cell.angle_beta   90.00
_cell.angle_gamma   90.00
#
_symmetry.space_group_name_H-M   'P 1'
#
loop_
_entity.id
_entity.type
_entity.pdbx_description
1 polymer ?
#
loop_
_entity_poly.entity_id
_entity_poly.type
_entity_poly.pdbx_seq_one_letter_code
_entity_poly.pdbx_strand_id
1 'polypeptide(L)' 'MQYVDPVAHTKDVCKATAANKSSMLQDILNGKKTEIEMINGAVCREGRSLGITTPVNSVLTNLILYKQRYIKTD' A
#
# COMPACT_ATOMS: atom_id res chain seq x y z
N MET A 1 -18.40 -2.36 10.53
CA MET A 1 -18.46 -0.88 10.54
C MET A 1 -18.59 -0.45 9.10
N GLN A 2 -19.72 0.13 8.70
CA GLN A 2 -19.91 0.60 7.33
C GLN A 2 -19.83 2.13 7.37
N TYR A 3 -18.75 2.69 6.86
CA TYR A 3 -18.58 4.14 6.78
C TYR A 3 -19.49 4.67 5.68
N VAL A 4 -20.21 5.77 5.95
CA VAL A 4 -21.10 6.43 4.98
C VAL A 4 -20.31 6.92 3.76
N ASP A 5 -19.08 7.42 3.99
CA ASP A 5 -18.10 7.72 2.95
C ASP A 5 -16.71 7.20 3.37
N PRO A 6 -16.27 6.04 2.83
CA PRO A 6 -14.97 5.47 3.17
C PRO A 6 -13.79 6.32 2.66
N VAL A 7 -13.98 7.12 1.60
CA VAL A 7 -12.93 7.98 1.04
C VAL A 7 -12.69 9.18 1.94
N ALA A 8 -13.76 9.85 2.36
CA ALA A 8 -13.65 10.95 3.34
C ALA A 8 -13.03 10.45 4.64
N HIS A 9 -13.50 9.32 5.17
CA HIS A 9 -12.93 8.73 6.38
C HIS A 9 -11.43 8.43 6.24
N THR A 10 -11.02 7.83 5.11
CA THR A 10 -9.60 7.58 4.83
C THR A 10 -8.78 8.87 4.83
N LYS A 11 -9.28 9.94 4.21
CA LYS A 11 -8.61 11.25 4.21
C LYS A 11 -8.46 11.83 5.62
N ASP A 12 -9.46 11.67 6.47
CA ASP A 12 -9.40 12.17 7.85
C ASP A 12 -8.42 11.37 8.69
N VAL A 13 -8.33 10.05 8.50
CA VAL A 13 -7.28 9.22 9.12
C VAL A 13 -5.89 9.67 8.66
N CYS A 14 -5.69 9.94 7.36
CA CYS A 14 -4.43 10.45 6.84
C CYS A 14 -4.04 11.79 7.48
N LYS A 15 -4.99 12.72 7.68
CA LYS A 15 -4.73 14.00 8.36
C LYS A 15 -4.39 13.79 9.83
N ALA A 16 -5.17 12.97 10.54
CA ALA A 16 -4.98 12.71 11.97
C ALA A 16 -3.64 12.00 12.26
N THR A 17 -3.12 11.24 11.30
CA THR A 17 -1.87 10.48 11.43
C THR A 17 -0.73 11.03 10.58
N ALA A 18 -0.79 12.30 10.17
CA ALA A 18 0.17 12.90 9.24
C ALA A 18 1.64 12.85 9.72
N ALA A 19 1.88 12.84 11.03
CA ALA A 19 3.22 12.72 11.62
C ALA A 19 3.73 11.27 11.70
N ASN A 20 2.87 10.27 11.47
CA ASN A 20 3.23 8.86 11.63
C ASN A 20 4.02 8.34 10.42
N LYS A 21 4.99 7.46 10.69
CA LYS A 21 5.61 6.63 9.64
C LYS A 21 4.79 5.35 9.48
N SER A 22 4.35 5.06 8.25
CA SER A 22 3.62 3.81 7.97
C SER A 22 4.49 2.58 8.26
N SER A 23 3.84 1.46 8.63
CA SER A 23 4.53 0.19 8.88
C SER A 23 5.35 -0.26 7.67
N MET A 24 4.79 -0.22 6.46
CA MET A 24 5.53 -0.56 5.23
C MET A 24 6.76 0.31 5.00
N LEU A 25 6.73 1.61 5.35
CA LEU A 25 7.94 2.44 5.27
C LEU A 25 8.98 2.00 6.29
N GLN A 26 8.56 1.67 7.52
CA GLN A 26 9.45 1.13 8.54
C GLN A 26 10.03 -0.22 8.14
N ASP A 27 9.27 -1.09 7.47
CA ASP A 27 9.78 -2.37 6.95
C ASP A 27 10.90 -2.13 5.94
N ILE A 28 10.70 -1.23 4.97
CA ILE A 28 11.74 -0.86 3.99
C ILE A 28 12.98 -0.32 4.70
N LEU A 29 12.83 0.61 5.64
CA LEU A 29 13.96 1.21 6.37
C LEU A 29 14.73 0.20 7.21
N ASN A 30 14.05 -0.84 7.71
CA ASN A 30 14.66 -1.91 8.50
C ASN A 30 15.08 -3.13 7.65
N GLY A 31 15.02 -3.04 6.31
CA GLY A 31 15.36 -4.14 5.41
C GLY A 31 14.45 -5.37 5.52
N LYS A 32 13.23 -5.20 6.02
CA LYS A 32 12.22 -6.26 6.15
C LYS A 32 11.34 -6.34 4.90
N LYS A 33 10.76 -7.52 4.67
CA LYS A 33 9.73 -7.70 3.65
C LYS A 33 8.45 -6.95 4.08
N THR A 34 7.90 -6.13 3.18
CA THR A 34 6.64 -5.40 3.35
C THR A 34 5.44 -6.30 3.07
N GLU A 35 4.26 -5.85 3.50
CA GLU A 35 2.97 -6.50 3.21
C GLU A 35 2.35 -6.08 1.87
N ILE A 36 3.09 -5.41 0.98
CA ILE A 36 2.54 -4.81 -0.26
C ILE A 36 1.82 -5.83 -1.16
N GLU A 37 2.31 -7.07 -1.23
CA GLU A 37 1.72 -8.14 -2.03
C GLU A 37 0.40 -8.67 -1.43
N MET A 38 0.24 -8.55 -0.10
CA MET A 38 -0.94 -8.99 0.63
C MET A 38 -2.04 -7.93 0.64
N ILE A 39 -1.67 -6.65 0.59
CA ILE A 39 -2.63 -5.53 0.57
C ILE A 39 -2.96 -5.17 -0.90
N ASN A 40 -2.12 -4.36 -1.56
CA ASN A 40 -2.40 -3.91 -2.92
C ASN A 40 -2.28 -5.04 -3.96
N GLY A 41 -1.36 -5.98 -3.73
CA GLY A 41 -1.21 -7.16 -4.58
C GLY A 41 -2.46 -8.05 -4.57
N ALA A 42 -3.14 -8.18 -3.43
CA ALA A 42 -4.41 -8.91 -3.36
C ALA A 42 -5.50 -8.22 -4.18
N VAL A 43 -5.61 -6.89 -4.10
CA VAL A 43 -6.56 -6.13 -4.93
C VAL A 43 -6.27 -6.34 -6.43
N CYS A 44 -4.99 -6.37 -6.84
CA CYS A 44 -4.63 -6.63 -8.23
C CYS A 44 -4.97 -8.06 -8.68
N ARG A 45 -4.81 -9.05 -7.81
CA ARG A 45 -5.17 -10.45 -8.10
C ARG A 45 -6.68 -10.61 -8.25
N GLU A 46 -7.45 -10.02 -7.34
CA GLU A 46 -8.91 -10.07 -7.36
C GLU A 46 -9.49 -9.26 -8.53
N GLY A 47 -8.94 -8.08 -8.83
CA GLY A 47 -9.31 -7.33 -10.02
C GLY A 47 -9.12 -8.17 -11.30
N ARG A 48 -7.99 -8.88 -11.40
CA ARG A 48 -7.70 -9.75 -12.54
C ARG A 48 -8.67 -10.93 -12.67
N SER A 49 -9.03 -11.59 -11.57
CA SER A 49 -9.99 -12.72 -11.61
C SER A 49 -11.39 -12.27 -12.06
N LEU A 50 -11.76 -11.02 -11.77
CA LEU A 50 -13.04 -10.42 -12.13
C LEU A 50 -13.01 -9.63 -13.45
N GLY A 51 -11.86 -9.55 -14.14
CA GLY A 51 -11.72 -8.73 -15.35
C GLY A 51 -11.74 -7.21 -15.12
N ILE A 52 -11.52 -6.77 -13.88
CA ILE A 52 -11.48 -5.36 -13.47
C ILE A 52 -10.03 -4.87 -13.42
N THR A 53 -9.70 -3.83 -14.18
CA THR A 53 -8.36 -3.25 -14.16
C THR A 53 -8.11 -2.45 -12.87
N THR A 54 -6.96 -2.64 -12.23
CA THR A 54 -6.57 -1.94 -10.99
C THR A 54 -5.28 -1.13 -11.18
N PRO A 55 -5.22 -0.19 -12.15
CA PRO A 55 -3.96 0.41 -12.61
C PRO A 55 -3.18 1.10 -11.48
N VAL A 56 -3.85 1.83 -10.60
CA VAL A 56 -3.21 2.53 -9.47
C VAL A 56 -2.58 1.55 -8.49
N ASN A 57 -3.31 0.51 -8.08
CA ASN A 57 -2.74 -0.52 -7.19
C ASN A 57 -1.57 -1.24 -7.84
N SER A 58 -1.64 -1.55 -9.14
CA SER A 58 -0.55 -2.22 -9.85
C SER A 58 0.72 -1.36 -9.90
N VAL A 59 0.59 -0.06 -10.18
CA VAL A 59 1.73 0.87 -10.16
C VAL A 59 2.32 0.97 -8.76
N LEU A 60 1.49 1.20 -7.73
CA LEU A 60 1.97 1.34 -6.35
C LEU A 60 2.62 0.05 -5.83
N THR A 61 2.06 -1.12 -6.14
CA THR A 61 2.67 -2.41 -5.79
C THR A 61 4.07 -2.54 -6.39
N ASN A 62 4.22 -2.24 -7.69
CA ASN A 62 5.51 -2.37 -8.36
C ASN A 62 6.55 -1.37 -7.83
N LEU A 63 6.14 -0.13 -7.54
CA LEU A 63 7.04 0.88 -6.97
C LEU A 63 7.56 0.47 -5.58
N ILE A 64 6.70 -0.07 -4.72
CA ILE A 64 7.10 -0.51 -3.38
C ILE A 64 7.94 -1.79 -3.46
N LEU A 65 7.63 -2.74 -4.35
CA LEU A 65 8.47 -3.91 -4.60
C LEU A 65 9.87 -3.50 -5.08
N TYR A 66 9.96 -2.53 -5.98
CA TYR A 66 11.24 -1.96 -6.41
C TYR A 66 11.97 -1.32 -5.22
N LYS A 67 11.30 -0.47 -4.45
CA LYS A 67 11.88 0.22 -3.30
C LYS A 67 12.38 -0.76 -2.24
N GLN A 68 11.61 -1.79 -1.92
CA GLN A 68 11.99 -2.86 -0.99
C GLN A 68 13.22 -3.64 -1.47
N ARG A 69 13.36 -3.87 -2.78
CA ARG A 69 14.49 -4.63 -3.34
C ARG A 69 15.77 -3.82 -3.46
N TYR A 70 15.66 -2.51 -3.70
CA TYR A 70 16.79 -1.69 -4.14
C TYR A 70 17.15 -0.53 -3.21
N ILE A 71 16.39 -0.26 -2.16
CA ILE A 71 16.91 0.53 -1.04
C ILE A 71 17.76 -0.41 -0.19
N LYS A 72 19.06 -0.46 -0.51
CA LYS A 72 20.08 -0.86 0.44
C LYS A 72 20.45 0.36 1.29
N THR A 73 20.30 0.15 2.59
CA THR A 73 21.03 0.74 3.71
C THR A 73 22.30 1.48 3.31
N ASP A 74 22.32 2.79 3.54
CA ASP A 74 23.53 3.48 3.97
C ASP A 74 23.79 3.13 5.45
#